data_AF-A0A7Y2G1Y8-F1
#
_entry.id   AF-A0A7Y2G1Y8-F1
#
_cell.length_a   1.000
_cell.length_b   1.000
_cell.length_c   1.000
_cell.angle_alpha   90.00
_cell.angle_beta   90.00
_cell.angle_gamma   90.00
#
_symmetry.space_group_name_H-M   'P 1'
#
loop_
_entity.id
_entity.type
_entity.pdbx_description
1 polymer ?
#
loop_
_entity_poly.entity_id
_entity_poly.type
_entity_poly.pdbx_seq_one_letter_code
_entity_poly.pdbx_strand_id
1 'polypeptide(L)'
;MPSIYALLVGINDYSKAGAANLGGCLDDIAFYESFLRERYPEALKLETRKDSEATRDNIVAAFRSHLSKAEKDDVALFIYAGHGARWKSAPEFARFPSDGYDEGLVCYDSRSESGKYDLADKELAMLLQEVAANDPHIAVILDSCHSGSATRSVDALEGARTRATLTVNEARPFDSYLDGQYVKRSAENQDFVLPESKHILLAACSRTQEALEMNGRGNFSRNMESVLNATGGNVSYADLYSRCRAAMR
;
A
#
# COMPACT_ATOMS: atom_id res chain seq x y z
N MET A 1 14.98 19.12 -14.22
CA MET A 1 14.60 17.69 -14.31
C MET A 1 13.45 17.49 -13.35
N PRO A 2 12.42 16.72 -13.71
CA PRO A 2 11.34 16.41 -12.78
C PRO A 2 11.87 15.68 -11.55
N SER A 3 11.29 15.97 -10.39
CA SER A 3 11.61 15.32 -9.12
C SER A 3 10.81 14.04 -8.95
N ILE A 4 11.35 13.12 -8.15
CA ILE A 4 10.65 11.90 -7.72
C ILE A 4 10.44 11.99 -6.22
N TYR A 5 9.21 12.26 -5.78
CA TYR A 5 8.80 12.19 -4.40
C TYR A 5 8.39 10.76 -4.08
N ALA A 6 9.29 10.01 -3.44
CA ALA A 6 9.07 8.61 -3.10
C ALA A 6 8.79 8.45 -1.59
N LEU A 7 7.74 7.71 -1.27
CA LEU A 7 7.43 7.23 0.08
C LEU A 7 7.49 5.70 0.08
N LEU A 8 8.44 5.15 0.82
CA LEU A 8 8.63 3.71 0.96
C LEU A 8 8.23 3.24 2.36
N VAL A 9 7.36 2.25 2.45
CA VAL A 9 6.86 1.72 3.72
C VAL A 9 7.06 0.22 3.79
N GLY A 10 7.80 -0.25 4.78
CA GLY A 10 8.10 -1.67 4.98
C GLY A 10 7.87 -2.07 6.42
N ILE A 11 7.10 -3.13 6.64
CA ILE A 11 6.75 -3.56 8.00
C ILE A 11 6.96 -5.07 8.11
N ASN A 12 7.87 -5.45 9.00
CA ASN A 12 8.11 -6.82 9.44
C ASN A 12 7.54 -7.05 10.86
N ASP A 13 7.68 -6.07 11.74
CA ASP A 13 7.18 -6.15 13.12
C ASP A 13 5.71 -5.74 13.21
N TYR A 14 4.86 -6.72 13.53
CA TYR A 14 3.43 -6.55 13.78
C TYR A 14 3.03 -6.90 15.22
N SER A 15 4.01 -6.97 16.12
CA SER A 15 3.78 -7.25 17.55
C SER A 15 2.75 -6.30 18.17
N LYS A 16 2.77 -5.02 17.79
CA LYS A 16 1.82 -4.02 18.26
C LYS A 16 0.44 -4.15 17.62
N ALA A 17 0.36 -4.62 16.37
CA ALA A 17 -0.90 -4.83 15.66
C ALA A 17 -1.56 -6.20 15.95
N GLY A 18 -0.91 -7.06 16.72
CA GLY A 18 -1.40 -8.40 17.03
C GLY A 18 -1.46 -9.32 15.80
N ALA A 19 -0.66 -9.06 14.78
CA ALA A 19 -0.51 -9.94 13.61
C ALA A 19 0.85 -10.65 13.63
N ALA A 20 1.01 -11.68 12.79
CA ALA A 20 2.27 -12.40 12.68
C ALA A 20 3.36 -11.51 12.09
N ASN A 21 4.61 -11.71 12.52
CA ASN A 21 5.73 -10.96 11.96
C ASN A 21 6.15 -11.49 10.58
N LEU A 22 6.47 -10.57 9.68
CA LEU A 22 7.07 -10.86 8.37
C LEU A 22 8.60 -10.77 8.45
N GLY A 23 9.30 -11.25 7.43
CA GLY A 23 10.76 -11.26 7.37
C GLY A 23 11.35 -10.40 6.25
N GLY A 24 10.61 -10.23 5.16
CA GLY A 24 11.18 -9.72 3.90
C GLY A 24 10.77 -8.31 3.48
N CYS A 25 9.88 -7.66 4.21
CA CYS A 25 9.35 -6.37 3.78
C CYS A 25 10.41 -5.26 3.86
N LEU A 26 11.29 -5.30 4.86
CA LEU A 26 12.38 -4.34 4.98
C LEU A 26 13.42 -4.50 3.87
N ASP A 27 13.71 -5.75 3.48
CA ASP A 27 14.63 -6.04 2.37
C ASP A 27 14.05 -5.58 1.04
N ASP A 28 12.74 -5.80 0.82
CA ASP A 28 12.04 -5.30 -0.36
C ASP A 28 12.16 -3.77 -0.46
N ILE A 29 11.92 -3.06 0.65
CA ILE A 29 12.08 -1.59 0.69
C ILE A 29 13.53 -1.17 0.51
N ALA A 30 14.50 -1.88 1.09
CA ALA A 30 15.92 -1.59 0.90
C ALA A 30 16.33 -1.71 -0.57
N PHE A 31 15.78 -2.68 -1.31
CA PHE A 31 15.99 -2.78 -2.76
C PHE A 31 15.49 -1.53 -3.49
N TYR A 32 14.23 -1.11 -3.28
CA TYR A 32 13.69 0.07 -3.95
C TYR A 32 14.46 1.34 -3.60
N GLU A 33 14.86 1.49 -2.34
CA GLU A 33 15.69 2.61 -1.88
C GLU A 33 17.02 2.67 -2.65
N SER A 34 17.77 1.57 -2.71
CA SER A 34 19.03 1.50 -3.47
C SER A 34 18.81 1.75 -4.96
N PHE A 35 17.81 1.08 -5.55
CA PHE A 35 17.49 1.22 -6.97
C PHE A 35 17.21 2.67 -7.37
N LEU A 36 16.40 3.39 -6.58
CA LEU A 36 16.05 4.78 -6.82
C LEU A 36 17.25 5.72 -6.60
N ARG A 37 18.03 5.52 -5.52
CA ARG A 37 19.19 6.37 -5.21
C ARG A 37 20.29 6.26 -6.26
N GLU A 38 20.57 5.05 -6.76
CA GLU A 38 21.57 4.82 -7.79
C GLU A 38 21.22 5.49 -9.13
N ARG A 39 19.93 5.46 -9.49
CA ARG A 39 19.47 5.89 -10.82
C ARG A 39 19.03 7.35 -10.89
N TYR A 40 18.51 7.88 -9.79
CA TYR A 40 17.94 9.23 -9.73
C TYR A 40 18.52 10.07 -8.58
N PRO A 41 19.85 10.09 -8.35
CA PRO A 41 20.44 10.68 -7.16
C PRO A 41 20.13 12.17 -6.98
N GLU A 42 19.99 12.92 -8.07
CA GLU A 42 19.72 14.37 -8.03
C GLU A 42 18.22 14.71 -7.97
N ALA A 43 17.37 13.85 -8.54
CA ALA A 43 15.92 14.07 -8.66
C ALA A 43 15.13 13.48 -7.49
N LEU A 44 15.71 12.53 -6.74
CA LEU A 44 15.01 11.79 -5.71
C LEU A 44 14.81 12.60 -4.42
N LYS A 45 13.55 12.72 -3.99
CA LYS A 45 13.12 13.15 -2.66
C LYS A 45 12.55 11.92 -1.96
N LEU A 46 13.35 11.24 -1.15
CA LEU A 46 12.98 9.96 -0.53
C LEU A 46 12.61 10.12 0.94
N GLU A 47 11.45 9.58 1.31
CA GLU A 47 11.11 9.27 2.69
C GLU A 47 10.84 7.77 2.85
N THR A 48 11.34 7.19 3.94
CA THR A 48 11.14 5.78 4.26
C THR A 48 10.55 5.67 5.66
N ARG A 49 9.62 4.73 5.88
CA ARG A 49 9.07 4.36 7.19
C ARG A 49 9.19 2.85 7.37
N LYS A 50 9.89 2.42 8.42
CA LYS A 50 10.13 1.01 8.71
C LYS A 50 9.58 0.64 10.08
N ASP A 51 8.91 -0.51 10.17
CA ASP A 51 8.38 -1.06 11.43
C ASP A 51 7.72 0.01 12.31
N SER A 52 8.27 0.31 13.48
CA SER A 52 7.70 1.23 14.47
C SER A 52 7.49 2.66 13.97
N GLU A 53 8.17 3.08 12.89
CA GLU A 53 7.95 4.37 12.24
C GLU A 53 6.74 4.36 11.30
N ALA A 54 6.34 3.20 10.80
CA ALA A 54 5.23 3.01 9.88
C ALA A 54 3.88 2.90 10.60
N THR A 55 3.64 3.80 11.56
CA THR A 55 2.33 3.98 12.17
C THR A 55 1.34 4.54 11.15
N ARG A 56 0.04 4.31 11.40
CA ARG A 56 -1.01 4.84 10.52
C ARG A 56 -0.88 6.35 10.35
N ASP A 57 -0.70 7.08 11.46
CA ASP A 57 -0.59 8.54 11.45
C ASP A 57 0.67 9.03 10.72
N ASN A 58 1.80 8.36 10.87
CA ASN A 58 3.04 8.74 10.17
C ASN A 58 2.92 8.53 8.66
N ILE A 59 2.24 7.46 8.22
CA ILE A 59 1.99 7.21 6.80
C ILE A 59 1.06 8.31 6.24
N VAL A 60 -0.06 8.58 6.92
CA VAL A 60 -1.00 9.65 6.53
C VAL A 60 -0.30 11.01 6.49
N ALA A 61 0.53 11.32 7.48
CA ALA A 61 1.32 12.54 7.52
C ALA A 61 2.30 12.62 6.34
N ALA A 62 3.01 11.54 6.02
CA ALA A 62 3.96 11.51 4.90
C ALA A 62 3.27 11.69 3.54
N PHE A 63 2.05 11.17 3.34
CA PHE A 63 1.27 11.50 2.14
C PHE A 63 1.10 13.02 2.00
N ARG A 64 0.66 13.68 3.08
CA ARG A 64 0.36 15.12 3.09
C ARG A 64 1.59 16.02 3.07
N SER A 65 2.64 15.67 3.81
CA SER A 65 3.81 16.51 4.00
C SER A 65 4.92 16.23 2.99
N HIS A 66 4.88 15.09 2.29
CA HIS A 66 5.91 14.68 1.35
C HIS A 66 5.36 14.43 -0.05
N LEU A 67 4.44 13.47 -0.23
CA LEU A 67 3.94 13.15 -1.57
C LEU A 67 3.15 14.30 -2.19
N SER A 68 2.35 15.03 -1.41
CA SER A 68 1.62 16.22 -1.88
C SER A 68 2.51 17.42 -2.21
N LYS A 69 3.84 17.32 -2.09
CA LYS A 69 4.77 18.33 -2.62
C LYS A 69 5.13 18.12 -4.09
N ALA A 70 4.82 16.95 -4.65
CA ALA A 70 5.03 16.72 -6.08
C ALA A 70 4.09 17.62 -6.88
N GLU A 71 4.63 18.34 -7.85
CA GLU A 71 3.88 19.21 -8.75
C GLU A 71 3.71 18.59 -10.14
N LYS A 72 3.13 19.36 -11.06
CA LYS A 72 3.06 19.00 -12.46
C LYS A 72 4.44 18.60 -12.98
N ASP A 73 4.47 17.54 -13.79
CA ASP A 73 5.66 16.90 -14.36
C ASP A 73 6.50 16.07 -13.39
N ASP A 74 6.37 16.25 -12.06
CA ASP A 74 7.01 15.39 -11.06
C ASP A 74 6.34 14.01 -10.96
N VAL A 75 7.03 13.08 -10.28
CA VAL A 75 6.50 11.76 -9.94
C VAL A 75 6.25 11.67 -8.43
N ALA A 76 5.03 11.27 -8.06
CA ALA A 76 4.71 10.81 -6.70
C ALA A 76 4.66 9.29 -6.68
N LEU A 77 5.58 8.66 -5.96
CA LEU A 77 5.75 7.21 -5.89
C LEU A 77 5.48 6.70 -4.46
N PHE A 78 4.47 5.85 -4.30
CA PHE A 78 4.20 5.17 -3.04
C PHE A 78 4.48 3.67 -3.19
N ILE A 79 5.33 3.12 -2.32
CA ILE A 79 5.60 1.68 -2.26
C ILE A 79 5.33 1.17 -0.85
N TYR A 80 4.53 0.12 -0.76
CA TYR A 80 4.22 -0.56 0.49
C TYR A 80 4.57 -2.05 0.40
N ALA A 81 5.29 -2.57 1.40
CA ALA A 81 5.52 -3.99 1.61
C ALA A 81 5.10 -4.36 3.04
N GLY A 82 4.15 -5.29 3.18
CA GLY A 82 3.60 -5.66 4.47
C GLY A 82 2.31 -6.47 4.37
N HIS A 83 1.64 -6.69 5.50
CA HIS A 83 0.31 -7.29 5.55
C HIS A 83 -0.76 -6.38 4.98
N GLY A 84 -1.61 -6.94 4.12
CA GLY A 84 -2.94 -6.40 3.91
C GLY A 84 -3.98 -7.14 4.77
N ALA A 85 -5.15 -6.54 4.88
CA ALA A 85 -6.27 -7.17 5.56
C ALA A 85 -7.61 -6.63 5.04
N ARG A 86 -8.69 -7.14 5.63
CA ARG A 86 -10.05 -6.67 5.36
C ARG A 86 -10.76 -6.24 6.62
N TRP A 87 -11.56 -5.20 6.49
CA TRP A 87 -12.50 -4.74 7.50
C TRP A 87 -13.88 -4.66 6.89
N LYS A 88 -14.94 -5.00 7.63
CA LYS A 88 -16.30 -4.77 7.17
C LYS A 88 -16.48 -3.25 7.03
N SER A 89 -16.84 -2.80 5.83
CA SER A 89 -16.98 -1.37 5.55
C SER A 89 -18.10 -0.75 6.39
N ALA A 90 -18.00 0.56 6.63
CA ALA A 90 -19.13 1.32 7.16
C ALA A 90 -20.37 1.14 6.26
N PRO A 91 -21.58 1.01 6.82
CA PRO A 91 -22.83 0.82 6.07
C PRO A 91 -23.08 1.90 5.00
N GLU A 92 -22.58 3.11 5.21
CA GLU A 92 -22.69 4.26 4.32
C GLU A 92 -22.04 4.00 2.95
N PHE A 93 -21.07 3.09 2.88
CA PHE A 93 -20.46 2.69 1.61
C PHE A 93 -21.25 1.63 0.84
N ALA A 94 -22.36 1.09 1.37
CA ALA A 94 -23.13 0.02 0.74
C ALA A 94 -23.72 0.38 -0.63
N ARG A 95 -23.85 1.67 -0.93
CA ARG A 95 -24.29 2.17 -2.24
C ARG A 95 -23.23 2.08 -3.35
N PHE A 96 -21.96 1.88 -3.00
CA PHE A 96 -20.88 1.77 -3.99
C PHE A 96 -20.66 0.30 -4.37
N PRO A 97 -20.34 0.00 -5.64
CA PRO A 97 -20.01 -1.35 -6.07
C PRO A 97 -18.81 -1.91 -5.30
N SER A 98 -19.08 -2.77 -4.32
CA SER A 98 -18.08 -3.47 -3.50
C SER A 98 -18.69 -4.73 -2.91
N ASP A 99 -17.86 -5.60 -2.32
CA ASP A 99 -18.32 -6.76 -1.55
C ASP A 99 -18.61 -6.42 -0.07
N GLY A 100 -18.68 -5.12 0.26
CA GLY A 100 -18.96 -4.62 1.60
C GLY A 100 -17.81 -4.76 2.59
N TYR A 101 -16.57 -4.85 2.09
CA TYR A 101 -15.35 -4.80 2.88
C TYR A 101 -14.39 -3.74 2.34
N ASP A 102 -13.63 -3.14 3.25
CA ASP A 102 -12.45 -2.34 2.96
C ASP A 102 -11.26 -3.28 2.75
N GLU A 103 -10.47 -2.99 1.74
CA GLU A 103 -9.13 -3.56 1.57
C GLU A 103 -8.14 -2.62 2.26
N GLY A 104 -7.48 -3.07 3.33
CA GLY A 104 -6.62 -2.23 4.16
C GLY A 104 -5.14 -2.61 4.10
N LEU A 105 -4.27 -1.63 4.25
CA LEU A 105 -2.84 -1.81 4.58
C LEU A 105 -2.71 -1.83 6.10
N VAL A 106 -2.11 -2.89 6.66
CA VAL A 106 -1.89 -2.99 8.10
C VAL A 106 -0.66 -2.16 8.45
N CYS A 107 -0.85 -1.11 9.24
CA CYS A 107 0.23 -0.30 9.77
C CYS A 107 0.80 -0.93 11.04
N TYR A 108 1.97 -0.47 11.48
CA TYR A 108 2.64 -1.02 12.67
C TYR A 108 1.75 -1.05 13.91
N ASP A 109 0.95 0.00 14.10
CA ASP A 109 0.09 0.18 15.25
C ASP A 109 -1.41 0.00 14.94
N SER A 110 -1.77 -0.46 13.75
CA SER A 110 -3.15 -0.80 13.42
C SER A 110 -3.72 -1.79 14.44
N ARG A 111 -5.01 -1.71 14.74
CA ARG A 111 -5.70 -2.60 15.71
C ARG A 111 -5.21 -2.50 17.16
N SER A 112 -4.23 -1.64 17.44
CA SER A 112 -3.84 -1.23 18.78
C SER A 112 -4.64 -0.01 19.25
N GLU A 113 -4.50 0.38 20.51
CA GLU A 113 -5.14 1.59 21.05
C GLU A 113 -4.75 2.87 20.29
N SER A 114 -3.50 2.97 19.80
CA SER A 114 -3.04 4.16 19.08
C SER A 114 -3.49 4.20 17.62
N GLY A 115 -3.34 3.10 16.88
CA GLY A 115 -3.62 3.09 15.44
C GLY A 115 -5.05 2.72 15.08
N LYS A 116 -5.76 1.98 15.96
CA LYS A 116 -7.16 1.53 15.90
C LYS A 116 -7.57 0.73 14.66
N TYR A 117 -7.39 1.28 13.47
CA TYR A 117 -7.82 0.73 12.20
C TYR A 117 -6.64 0.48 11.25
N ASP A 118 -6.85 -0.42 10.30
CA ASP A 118 -5.96 -0.54 9.14
C ASP A 118 -6.16 0.70 8.23
N LEU A 119 -5.16 1.10 7.44
CA LEU A 119 -5.33 2.17 6.46
C LEU A 119 -6.15 1.64 5.27
N ALA A 120 -7.44 2.01 5.22
CA ALA A 120 -8.37 1.47 4.22
C ALA A 120 -8.15 2.05 2.82
N ASP A 121 -8.50 1.28 1.79
CA ASP A 121 -8.58 1.67 0.39
C ASP A 121 -9.27 3.03 0.16
N LYS A 122 -10.38 3.27 0.87
CA LYS A 122 -11.15 4.52 0.82
C LYS A 122 -10.39 5.70 1.42
N GLU A 123 -9.53 5.45 2.39
CA GLU A 123 -8.64 6.47 2.98
C GLU A 123 -7.46 6.74 2.05
N LEU A 124 -6.86 5.68 1.49
CA LEU A 124 -5.81 5.80 0.49
C LEU A 124 -6.30 6.58 -0.73
N ALA A 125 -7.54 6.35 -1.19
CA ALA A 125 -8.14 7.10 -2.29
C ALA A 125 -8.27 8.61 -1.98
N MET A 126 -8.61 8.98 -0.74
CA MET A 126 -8.61 10.39 -0.31
C MET A 126 -7.20 10.97 -0.32
N LEU A 127 -6.22 10.25 0.21
CA LEU A 127 -4.82 10.71 0.22
C LEU A 127 -4.26 10.86 -1.20
N LEU A 128 -4.57 9.94 -2.11
CA LEU A 128 -4.17 10.04 -3.50
C LEU A 128 -4.85 11.21 -4.22
N GLN A 129 -6.10 11.52 -3.89
CA GLN A 129 -6.77 12.73 -4.40
C GLN A 129 -6.10 14.00 -3.87
N GLU A 130 -5.68 14.04 -2.60
CA GLU A 130 -4.91 15.17 -2.04
C GLU A 130 -3.57 15.36 -2.80
N VAL A 131 -2.88 14.27 -3.17
CA VAL A 131 -1.67 14.34 -4.01
C VAL A 131 -1.98 14.78 -5.44
N ALA A 132 -3.06 14.26 -6.02
CA ALA A 132 -3.47 14.57 -7.40
C ALA A 132 -3.90 16.03 -7.61
N ALA A 133 -4.17 16.78 -6.55
CA ALA A 133 -4.52 18.19 -6.62
C ALA A 133 -3.45 19.04 -7.33
N ASN A 134 -2.18 18.60 -7.32
CA ASN A 134 -1.07 19.28 -7.97
C ASN A 134 -0.71 18.72 -9.37
N ASP A 135 -1.51 17.78 -9.90
CA ASP A 135 -1.31 17.11 -11.20
C ASP A 135 0.07 16.41 -11.41
N PRO A 136 0.67 15.73 -10.40
CA PRO A 136 1.86 14.92 -10.63
C PRO A 136 1.52 13.59 -11.33
N HIS A 137 2.53 12.90 -11.86
CA HIS A 137 2.38 11.50 -12.25
C HIS A 137 2.43 10.59 -11.01
N ILE A 138 1.33 9.91 -10.70
CA ILE A 138 1.21 9.08 -9.49
C ILE A 138 1.39 7.59 -9.84
N ALA A 139 2.30 6.93 -9.13
CA ALA A 139 2.50 5.48 -9.19
C ALA A 139 2.46 4.86 -7.79
N VAL A 140 1.70 3.78 -7.66
CA VAL A 140 1.52 3.03 -6.40
C VAL A 140 1.91 1.57 -6.61
N ILE A 141 2.75 1.04 -5.72
CA ILE A 141 3.18 -0.35 -5.73
C ILE A 141 2.83 -0.97 -4.37
N LEU A 142 1.99 -2.01 -4.38
CA LEU A 142 1.54 -2.70 -3.16
C LEU A 142 2.01 -4.16 -3.19
N ASP A 143 2.97 -4.51 -2.35
CA ASP A 143 3.38 -5.88 -2.09
C ASP A 143 2.74 -6.40 -0.79
N SER A 144 1.42 -6.62 -0.87
CA SER A 144 0.56 -7.05 0.22
C SER A 144 -0.62 -7.90 -0.31
N CYS A 145 -1.35 -8.56 0.59
CA CYS A 145 -2.58 -9.29 0.27
C CYS A 145 -3.77 -8.81 1.07
N HIS A 146 -4.92 -8.67 0.42
CA HIS A 146 -6.17 -8.34 1.11
C HIS A 146 -7.08 -9.56 1.31
N SER A 147 -6.88 -10.66 0.58
CA SER A 147 -7.66 -11.88 0.76
C SER A 147 -7.25 -12.59 2.05
N GLY A 148 -7.92 -12.26 3.15
CA GLY A 148 -7.69 -12.75 4.52
C GLY A 148 -7.97 -14.25 4.73
N SER A 149 -7.38 -15.11 3.91
CA SER A 149 -7.37 -16.54 4.18
C SER A 149 -6.14 -16.91 5.01
N ALA A 150 -6.11 -16.46 6.27
CA ALA A 150 -5.19 -17.02 7.27
C ALA A 150 -5.40 -18.54 7.47
N THR A 151 -6.42 -19.14 6.85
CA THR A 151 -6.82 -20.54 6.94
C THR A 151 -6.58 -21.37 5.68
N ARG A 152 -5.96 -20.83 4.63
CA ARG A 152 -5.56 -21.64 3.47
C ARG A 152 -4.08 -21.93 3.54
N SER A 153 -3.71 -23.10 4.08
CA SER A 153 -2.70 -24.04 3.56
C SER A 153 -1.38 -23.53 2.92
N VAL A 154 -0.92 -22.30 3.12
CA VAL A 154 0.42 -21.83 2.69
C VAL A 154 1.49 -22.05 3.74
N ASP A 155 1.11 -22.21 5.01
CA ASP A 155 1.98 -22.77 6.05
C ASP A 155 2.41 -24.22 5.74
N ALA A 156 1.77 -24.87 4.75
CA ALA A 156 2.15 -26.19 4.27
C ALA A 156 3.32 -26.18 3.28
N LEU A 157 3.70 -25.01 2.75
CA LEU A 157 4.96 -24.82 2.01
C LEU A 157 6.01 -24.33 3.00
N GLU A 158 6.92 -25.22 3.42
CA GLU A 158 7.97 -24.88 4.39
C GLU A 158 8.69 -23.58 4.00
N GLY A 159 8.59 -22.56 4.87
CA GLY A 159 9.27 -21.27 4.70
C GLY A 159 8.52 -20.19 3.91
N ALA A 160 7.27 -20.43 3.50
CA ALA A 160 6.40 -19.38 2.93
C ALA A 160 5.59 -18.68 4.03
N ARG A 161 5.38 -17.35 3.88
CA ARG A 161 4.46 -16.57 4.74
C ARG A 161 3.51 -15.75 3.87
N THR A 162 2.22 -15.76 4.19
CA THR A 162 1.24 -14.93 3.49
C THR A 162 1.36 -13.48 3.95
N ARG A 163 1.32 -12.52 3.01
CA ARG A 163 1.23 -11.08 3.33
C ARG A 163 -0.20 -10.63 3.60
N ALA A 164 -0.94 -11.44 4.35
CA ALA A 164 -2.32 -11.17 4.78
C ALA A 164 -2.46 -11.41 6.30
N THR A 165 -3.40 -10.73 6.94
CA THR A 165 -3.84 -11.07 8.30
C THR A 165 -5.36 -11.16 8.39
N LEU A 166 -5.88 -11.39 9.59
CA LEU A 166 -7.28 -11.65 9.89
C LEU A 166 -8.21 -10.55 9.34
N THR A 167 -9.36 -11.00 8.82
CA THR A 167 -10.48 -10.14 8.44
C THR A 167 -11.28 -9.74 9.69
N VAL A 168 -11.56 -8.45 9.84
CA VAL A 168 -12.44 -7.93 10.88
C VAL A 168 -13.86 -7.80 10.33
N ASN A 169 -14.81 -8.54 10.91
CA ASN A 169 -16.20 -8.57 10.44
C ASN A 169 -17.10 -7.53 11.15
N GLU A 170 -16.59 -6.89 12.20
CA GLU A 170 -17.24 -5.74 12.80
C GLU A 170 -17.18 -4.54 11.85
N ALA A 171 -18.32 -3.90 11.63
CA ALA A 171 -18.42 -2.75 10.74
C ALA A 171 -17.58 -1.60 11.28
N ARG A 172 -16.67 -1.09 10.44
CA ARG A 172 -15.88 0.09 10.75
C ARG A 172 -16.82 1.30 10.94
N PRO A 173 -16.67 2.10 12.02
CA PRO A 173 -17.43 3.34 12.17
C PRO A 173 -17.14 4.34 11.04
N PHE A 174 -18.16 5.00 10.50
CA PHE A 174 -18.01 5.91 9.36
C PHE A 174 -17.15 7.15 9.66
N ASP A 175 -17.17 7.62 10.90
CA ASP A 175 -16.34 8.73 11.38
C ASP A 175 -14.86 8.35 11.57
N SER A 176 -14.52 7.06 11.53
CA SER A 176 -13.13 6.61 11.70
C SER A 176 -12.25 6.75 10.45
N TYR A 177 -12.84 7.05 9.29
CA TYR A 177 -12.09 7.20 8.03
C TYR A 177 -11.44 8.58 7.95
N LEU A 178 -10.11 8.62 8.06
CA LEU A 178 -9.28 9.82 8.19
C LEU A 178 -9.88 10.86 9.15
N ASP A 179 -10.27 10.45 10.35
CA ASP A 179 -10.81 11.33 11.40
C ASP A 179 -12.04 12.13 10.94
N GLY A 180 -12.98 11.41 10.34
CA GLY A 180 -14.30 11.90 9.94
C GLY A 180 -14.32 12.67 8.61
N GLN A 181 -13.31 12.51 7.76
CA GLN A 181 -13.26 13.19 6.46
C GLN A 181 -14.47 12.87 5.57
N TYR A 182 -14.93 11.61 5.52
CA TYR A 182 -16.14 11.26 4.76
C TYR A 182 -17.41 11.84 5.39
N VAL A 183 -17.50 11.92 6.71
CA VAL A 183 -18.61 12.59 7.41
C VAL A 183 -18.67 14.07 7.02
N LYS A 184 -17.53 14.76 7.02
CA LYS A 184 -17.43 16.18 6.61
C LYS A 184 -17.90 16.37 5.17
N ARG A 185 -17.40 15.56 4.23
CA ARG A 185 -17.80 15.60 2.81
C ARG A 185 -19.30 15.34 2.61
N SER A 186 -19.86 14.40 3.37
CA SER A 186 -21.29 14.08 3.30
C SER A 186 -22.17 15.21 3.82
N ALA A 187 -21.73 15.93 4.86
CA ALA A 187 -22.46 17.08 5.39
C ALA A 187 -22.47 18.26 4.41
N GLU A 188 -21.40 18.44 3.64
CA GLU A 188 -21.26 19.54 2.68
C GLU A 188 -22.12 19.34 1.41
N ASN A 189 -22.24 18.11 0.91
CA ASN A 189 -22.85 17.86 -0.40
C ASN A 189 -24.18 17.09 -0.36
N GLN A 190 -24.77 16.87 0.84
CA GLN A 190 -25.92 15.97 1.09
C GLN A 190 -25.72 14.52 0.62
N ASP A 191 -24.54 14.23 0.09
CA ASP A 191 -24.06 12.96 -0.39
C ASP A 191 -22.52 13.01 -0.39
N PHE A 192 -21.83 11.88 -0.47
CA PHE A 192 -20.38 11.86 -0.66
C PHE A 192 -20.03 10.93 -1.82
N VAL A 193 -19.05 11.32 -2.61
CA VAL A 193 -18.50 10.49 -3.68
C VAL A 193 -17.19 9.85 -3.22
N LEU A 194 -16.91 8.65 -3.70
CA LEU A 194 -15.58 8.08 -3.55
C LEU A 194 -14.61 8.92 -4.40
N PRO A 195 -13.49 9.37 -3.81
CA PRO A 195 -12.51 10.16 -4.54
C PRO A 195 -11.83 9.32 -5.61
N GLU A 196 -11.70 9.90 -6.80
CA GLU A 196 -10.94 9.33 -7.90
C GLU A 196 -9.69 10.17 -8.16
N SER A 197 -8.60 9.50 -8.56
CA SER A 197 -7.35 10.14 -8.97
C SER A 197 -6.74 9.36 -10.13
N LYS A 198 -6.11 10.06 -11.07
CA LYS A 198 -5.39 9.43 -12.18
C LYS A 198 -4.05 8.91 -11.67
N HIS A 199 -3.93 7.59 -11.51
CA HIS A 199 -2.70 6.95 -11.04
C HIS A 199 -2.49 5.57 -11.68
N ILE A 200 -1.26 5.07 -11.59
CA ILE A 200 -0.92 3.68 -11.90
C ILE A 200 -0.86 2.87 -10.60
N LEU A 201 -1.49 1.71 -10.55
CA LEU A 201 -1.40 0.76 -9.44
C LEU A 201 -0.82 -0.57 -9.92
N LEU A 202 0.25 -1.03 -9.27
CA LEU A 202 0.81 -2.38 -9.41
C LEU A 202 0.71 -3.11 -8.08
N ALA A 203 -0.17 -4.11 -7.99
CA ALA A 203 -0.38 -4.90 -6.78
C ALA A 203 0.09 -6.35 -6.97
N ALA A 204 0.65 -6.93 -5.91
CA ALA A 204 1.20 -8.29 -5.93
C ALA A 204 0.16 -9.39 -6.18
N CYS A 205 -1.08 -9.18 -5.77
CA CYS A 205 -2.14 -10.15 -5.96
C CYS A 205 -3.49 -9.50 -6.28
N SER A 206 -4.34 -10.24 -7.00
CA SER A 206 -5.76 -9.90 -7.17
C SER A 206 -6.57 -10.28 -5.92
N ARG A 207 -7.86 -9.91 -5.89
CA ARG A 207 -8.79 -10.22 -4.78
C ARG A 207 -8.88 -11.70 -4.40
N THR A 208 -8.49 -12.61 -5.30
CA THR A 208 -8.59 -14.06 -5.11
C THR A 208 -7.22 -14.77 -5.06
N GLN A 209 -6.12 -14.00 -5.04
CA GLN A 209 -4.76 -14.53 -5.03
C GLN A 209 -4.01 -14.05 -3.79
N GLU A 210 -2.96 -14.77 -3.43
CA GLU A 210 -2.11 -14.47 -2.28
C GLU A 210 -0.73 -14.00 -2.77
N ALA A 211 -0.27 -12.86 -2.25
CA ALA A 211 1.14 -12.46 -2.21
C ALA A 211 1.87 -13.19 -1.08
N LEU A 212 2.98 -13.83 -1.44
CA LEU A 212 3.76 -14.66 -0.53
C LEU A 212 5.13 -14.04 -0.31
N GLU A 213 5.61 -14.14 0.91
CA GLU A 213 7.02 -14.06 1.22
C GLU A 213 7.61 -15.47 1.12
N MET A 214 8.70 -15.62 0.35
CA MET A 214 9.45 -16.87 0.25
C MET A 214 10.93 -16.54 0.44
N ASN A 215 11.67 -17.32 1.24
CA ASN A 215 13.10 -17.09 1.49
C ASN A 215 13.43 -15.66 1.94
N GLY A 216 12.58 -15.05 2.79
CA GLY A 216 12.81 -13.71 3.33
C GLY A 216 12.61 -12.56 2.34
N ARG A 217 11.90 -12.76 1.21
CA ARG A 217 11.59 -11.72 0.22
C ARG A 217 10.18 -11.87 -0.31
N GLY A 218 9.50 -10.76 -0.61
CA GLY A 218 8.22 -10.78 -1.32
C GLY A 218 8.41 -11.40 -2.70
N ASN A 219 7.55 -12.37 -3.08
CA ASN A 219 7.64 -12.99 -4.40
C ASN A 219 7.43 -11.94 -5.50
N PHE A 220 6.50 -11.00 -5.29
CA PHE A 220 6.28 -9.90 -6.21
C PHE A 220 7.48 -8.95 -6.26
N SER A 221 7.98 -8.46 -5.13
CA SER A 221 9.17 -7.57 -5.09
C SER A 221 10.42 -8.19 -5.70
N ARG A 222 10.67 -9.50 -5.50
CA ARG A 222 11.80 -10.20 -6.13
C ARG A 222 11.68 -10.24 -7.66
N ASN A 223 10.49 -10.54 -8.18
CA ASN A 223 10.26 -10.55 -9.61
C ASN A 223 10.34 -9.14 -10.20
N MET A 224 9.82 -8.14 -9.47
CA MET A 224 9.98 -6.73 -9.82
C MET A 224 11.45 -6.33 -9.92
N GLU A 225 12.24 -6.68 -8.92
CA GLU A 225 13.69 -6.47 -8.91
C GLU A 225 14.38 -7.12 -10.11
N SER A 226 14.07 -8.39 -10.39
CA SER A 226 14.67 -9.10 -11.52
C SER A 226 14.39 -8.40 -12.85
N VAL A 227 13.13 -8.00 -13.09
CA VAL A 227 12.75 -7.31 -14.32
C VAL A 227 13.37 -5.93 -14.41
N LEU A 228 13.34 -5.14 -13.33
CA LEU A 228 13.92 -3.79 -13.29
C LEU A 228 15.44 -3.81 -13.50
N ASN A 229 16.15 -4.77 -12.91
CA ASN A 229 17.58 -4.93 -13.11
C ASN A 229 17.90 -5.36 -14.54
N ALA A 230 17.16 -6.33 -15.10
CA ALA A 230 17.37 -6.82 -16.45
C ALA A 230 17.11 -5.77 -17.54
N THR A 231 16.20 -4.81 -17.30
CA THR A 231 15.90 -3.73 -18.24
C THR A 231 16.67 -2.44 -17.94
N GLY A 232 17.46 -2.41 -16.87
CA GLY A 232 18.06 -1.18 -16.36
C GLY A 232 17.04 -0.13 -15.93
N GLY A 233 15.78 -0.51 -15.70
CA GLY A 233 14.65 0.39 -15.46
C GLY A 233 14.00 0.97 -16.71
N ASN A 234 14.51 0.69 -17.91
CA ASN A 234 13.94 1.16 -19.17
C ASN A 234 12.84 0.21 -19.66
N VAL A 235 11.66 0.30 -19.04
CA VAL A 235 10.52 -0.58 -19.31
C VAL A 235 9.21 0.18 -19.10
N SER A 236 8.22 -0.05 -19.95
CA SER A 236 6.89 0.53 -19.79
C SER A 236 6.16 -0.11 -18.59
N TYR A 237 5.18 0.59 -17.99
CA TYR A 237 4.36 -0.01 -16.93
C TYR A 237 3.67 -1.31 -17.38
N ALA A 238 3.20 -1.36 -18.63
CA ALA A 238 2.52 -2.53 -19.19
C ALA A 238 3.48 -3.72 -19.36
N ASP A 239 4.69 -3.47 -19.83
CA ASP A 239 5.73 -4.50 -19.96
C ASP A 239 6.25 -4.96 -18.61
N LEU A 240 6.43 -4.03 -17.67
CA LEU A 240 6.84 -4.34 -16.30
C LEU A 240 5.81 -5.28 -15.65
N TYR A 241 4.52 -4.91 -15.71
CA TYR A 241 3.43 -5.76 -15.22
C TYR A 241 3.42 -7.14 -15.88
N SER A 242 3.52 -7.18 -17.21
CA SER A 242 3.45 -8.44 -17.97
C SER A 242 4.62 -9.36 -17.66
N ARG A 243 5.84 -8.83 -17.55
CA ARG A 243 7.06 -9.60 -17.24
C ARG A 243 7.08 -10.09 -15.80
N CYS A 244 6.71 -9.23 -14.84
CA CYS A 244 6.59 -9.64 -13.43
C CYS A 244 5.56 -10.76 -13.27
N ARG A 245 4.41 -10.64 -13.94
CA ARG A 245 3.37 -11.68 -13.93
C ARG A 245 3.86 -12.99 -14.54
N ALA A 246 4.63 -12.94 -15.63
CA ALA A 246 5.19 -14.13 -16.28
C ALA A 246 6.20 -14.85 -15.38
N ALA A 247 7.00 -14.10 -14.61
CA ALA A 247 8.04 -14.64 -13.73
C ALA A 247 7.49 -15.23 -12.40
N MET A 248 6.22 -14.95 -12.06
CA MET A 248 5.54 -15.52 -10.89
C MET A 248 4.85 -16.87 -11.15
N ARG A 249 4.96 -17.44 -12.37
CA ARG A 249 4.43 -18.76 -12.73
C ARG A 249 5.48 -19.83 -12.61
#